data_AF-A0A2U2RYK3-F1
#
_entry.id   AF-A0A2U2RYK3-F1
#
_cell.length_a   1.000
_cell.length_b   1.000
_cell.length_c   1.000
_cell.angle_alpha   90.00
_cell.angle_beta   90.00
_cell.angle_gamma   90.00
#
_symmetry.space_group_name_H-M   'P 1'
#
loop_
_entity.id
_entity.type
_entity.pdbx_description
1 polymer ?
#
loop_
_entity_poly.entity_id
_entity_poly.type
_entity_poly.pdbx_seq_one_letter_code
_entity_poly.pdbx_strand_id
1 'polypeptide(L)'
;MLPQIIVASTCILITLYGVFRKNRVFFNLGYFVYGLIVVFSEINFYLQSQEVIHIATATLWLIQSSLALPNKLPYDGSKIAKSAGIKIYICLSIINLYGIFIVRASDIPDFVSYFHAILAILPVIAIYLILNNKIEITKS
;
A
#
# COMPACT_ATOMS: atom_id res chain seq x y z
N MET A 1 -8.53 18.60 -2.70
CA MET A 1 -8.98 17.94 -1.45
C MET A 1 -10.11 16.93 -1.65
N LEU A 2 -11.36 17.30 -1.93
CA LEU A 2 -12.47 16.32 -2.01
C LEU A 2 -12.25 15.18 -3.05
N PRO A 3 -11.79 15.46 -4.30
CA PRO A 3 -11.53 14.40 -5.26
C PRO A 3 -10.44 13.42 -4.80
N GLN A 4 -9.34 13.93 -4.21
CA GLN A 4 -8.24 13.10 -3.70
C GLN A 4 -8.70 12.19 -2.56
N ILE A 5 -9.54 12.70 -1.66
CA ILE A 5 -10.12 11.91 -0.56
C ILE A 5 -10.98 10.78 -1.10
N ILE A 6 -11.84 11.05 -2.10
CA ILE A 6 -12.68 10.02 -2.73
C ILE A 6 -11.83 8.93 -3.38
N VAL A 7 -10.80 9.32 -4.13
CA VAL A 7 -9.91 8.36 -4.79
C VAL A 7 -9.10 7.55 -3.76
N ALA A 8 -8.53 8.20 -2.75
CA ALA A 8 -7.79 7.52 -1.67
C ALA A 8 -8.69 6.54 -0.90
N SER A 9 -9.91 6.95 -0.56
CA SER A 9 -10.89 6.08 0.11
C SER A 9 -11.26 4.89 -0.76
N THR A 10 -11.41 5.09 -2.07
CA THR A 10 -11.68 4.02 -3.04
C THR A 10 -10.54 3.01 -3.07
N CYS A 11 -9.28 3.46 -3.04
CA CYS A 11 -8.12 2.56 -2.98
C CYS A 11 -8.15 1.69 -1.71
N ILE A 12 -8.46 2.28 -0.56
CA ILE A 12 -8.59 1.55 0.72
C ILE A 12 -9.72 0.52 0.64
N LEU A 13 -10.87 0.89 0.08
CA LEU A 13 -12.01 -0.02 -0.10
C LEU A 13 -11.67 -1.20 -1.03
N ILE A 14 -10.92 -0.95 -2.10
CA ILE A 14 -10.41 -1.99 -3.00
C ILE A 14 -9.46 -2.94 -2.25
N THR A 15 -8.55 -2.40 -1.43
CA THR A 15 -7.65 -3.22 -0.62
C THR A 15 -8.43 -4.06 0.41
N LEU A 16 -9.39 -3.45 1.11
CA LEU A 16 -10.27 -4.14 2.06
C LEU A 16 -11.03 -5.28 1.39
N TYR A 17 -11.64 -5.01 0.22
CA TYR A 17 -12.28 -6.04 -0.59
C TYR A 17 -11.33 -7.18 -0.92
N GLY A 18 -10.08 -6.86 -1.29
CA GLY A 18 -9.01 -7.83 -1.49
C GLY A 18 -8.74 -8.72 -0.28
N VAL A 19 -8.65 -8.15 0.93
CA VAL A 19 -8.49 -8.93 2.17
C VAL A 19 -9.69 -9.86 2.39
N PHE A 20 -10.91 -9.35 2.35
CA PHE A 20 -12.13 -10.13 2.62
C PHE A 20 -12.34 -11.25 1.62
N ARG A 21 -12.04 -11.01 0.35
CA ARG A 21 -12.14 -12.02 -0.71
C ARG A 21 -10.89 -12.88 -0.84
N LYS A 22 -9.88 -12.65 0.00
CA LYS A 22 -8.55 -13.30 -0.07
C LYS A 22 -7.94 -13.20 -1.46
N ASN A 23 -8.26 -12.11 -2.16
CA ASN A 23 -7.84 -11.87 -3.53
C ASN A 23 -6.69 -10.88 -3.53
N ARG A 24 -5.49 -11.42 -3.73
CA ARG A 24 -4.24 -10.66 -3.74
C ARG A 24 -4.19 -9.59 -4.83
N VAL A 25 -4.90 -9.77 -5.96
CA VAL A 25 -4.92 -8.80 -7.06
C VAL A 25 -5.61 -7.52 -6.60
N PHE A 26 -6.79 -7.63 -6.00
CA PHE A 26 -7.49 -6.46 -5.45
C PHE A 26 -6.76 -5.86 -4.26
N PHE A 27 -6.19 -6.69 -3.39
CA PHE A 27 -5.38 -6.20 -2.27
C PHE A 27 -4.25 -5.28 -2.76
N ASN A 28 -3.45 -5.80 -3.68
CA ASN A 28 -2.31 -5.12 -4.28
C ASN A 28 -2.72 -3.91 -5.14
N LEU A 29 -3.83 -4.01 -5.88
CA LEU A 29 -4.32 -2.92 -6.73
C LEU A 29 -4.57 -1.63 -5.94
N GLY A 30 -5.18 -1.73 -4.75
CA GLY A 30 -5.41 -0.55 -3.92
C GLY A 30 -4.10 0.10 -3.46
N TYR A 31 -3.11 -0.68 -3.00
CA TYR A 31 -1.78 -0.14 -2.64
C TYR A 31 -1.04 0.45 -3.83
N PHE A 32 -1.13 -0.20 -5.00
CA PHE A 32 -0.51 0.24 -6.24
C PHE A 32 -1.03 1.62 -6.64
N VAL A 33 -2.35 1.76 -6.75
CA VAL A 33 -2.97 3.03 -7.17
C VAL A 33 -2.77 4.11 -6.11
N TYR A 34 -2.91 3.78 -4.82
CA TYR A 34 -2.62 4.72 -3.73
C TYR A 34 -1.17 5.21 -3.77
N GLY A 35 -0.24 4.28 -4.03
CA GLY A 35 1.18 4.55 -4.25
C GLY A 35 1.40 5.63 -5.30
N LEU A 36 0.87 5.42 -6.51
CA LEU A 36 1.00 6.36 -7.62
C LEU A 36 0.39 7.73 -7.33
N ILE A 37 -0.76 7.78 -6.63
CA ILE A 37 -1.39 9.05 -6.26
C ILE A 37 -0.45 9.90 -5.39
N VAL A 38 0.19 9.29 -4.40
CA VAL A 38 1.14 10.01 -3.54
C VAL A 38 2.38 10.40 -4.34
N VAL A 39 2.90 9.56 -5.23
CA VAL A 39 4.02 9.92 -6.12
C VAL A 39 3.71 11.21 -6.89
N PHE A 40 2.54 11.30 -7.53
CA PHE A 40 2.16 12.52 -8.26
C PHE A 40 1.96 13.71 -7.33
N SER A 41 1.39 13.50 -6.12
CA SER A 41 1.22 14.57 -5.13
C SER A 41 2.56 15.15 -4.68
N GLU A 42 3.51 14.29 -4.32
CA GLU A 42 4.83 14.69 -3.84
C GLU A 42 5.68 15.32 -4.95
N ILE A 43 5.60 14.84 -6.19
CA ILE A 43 6.25 15.51 -7.32
C ILE A 43 5.72 16.94 -7.47
N ASN A 44 4.40 17.15 -7.35
CA ASN A 44 3.83 18.50 -7.43
C ASN A 44 4.28 19.40 -6.28
N PHE A 45 4.36 18.87 -5.05
CA PHE A 45 4.90 19.63 -3.92
C PHE A 45 6.36 19.99 -4.13
N TYR A 46 7.18 19.06 -4.63
CA TYR A 46 8.58 19.34 -4.98
C TYR A 46 8.70 20.48 -6.01
N LEU A 47 7.87 20.48 -7.05
CA LEU A 47 7.89 21.53 -8.07
C LEU A 47 7.60 22.92 -7.48
N GLN A 48 6.87 22.98 -6.36
CA GLN A 48 6.50 24.22 -5.67
C GLN A 48 7.54 24.65 -4.62
N SER A 49 8.02 23.72 -3.78
CA SER A 49 8.89 24.03 -2.64
C SER A 49 10.38 23.78 -2.89
N GLN A 50 10.73 22.94 -3.87
CA GLN A 50 12.08 22.43 -4.13
C GLN A 50 12.70 21.66 -2.93
N GLU A 51 11.89 21.24 -1.95
CA GLU A 51 12.38 20.49 -0.81
C GLU A 51 12.59 19.01 -1.14
N VAL A 52 13.82 18.52 -0.92
CA VAL A 52 14.23 17.13 -1.26
C VAL A 52 13.39 16.06 -0.56
N ILE A 53 12.75 16.38 0.57
CA ILE A 53 11.88 15.45 1.30
C ILE A 53 10.73 14.93 0.43
N HIS A 54 10.21 15.75 -0.48
CA HIS A 54 9.15 15.33 -1.39
C HIS A 54 9.63 14.30 -2.41
N ILE A 55 10.87 14.44 -2.93
CA ILE A 55 11.46 13.43 -3.82
C ILE A 55 11.72 12.12 -3.08
N ALA A 56 12.22 12.19 -1.84
CA ALA A 56 12.42 11.02 -0.99
C ALA A 56 11.08 10.30 -0.72
N THR A 57 10.03 11.06 -0.39
CA THR A 57 8.68 10.55 -0.15
C THR A 57 8.09 9.94 -1.43
N ALA A 58 8.16 10.63 -2.57
CA ALA A 58 7.71 10.10 -3.86
C ALA A 58 8.42 8.76 -4.18
N THR A 59 9.73 8.68 -3.98
CA THR A 59 10.51 7.47 -4.22
C THR A 59 10.03 6.31 -3.34
N LEU A 60 9.74 6.56 -2.07
CA LEU A 60 9.24 5.53 -1.17
C LEU A 60 7.85 4.99 -1.59
N TRP A 61 6.96 5.85 -2.10
CA TRP A 61 5.65 5.39 -2.60
C TRP A 61 5.75 4.73 -3.98
N LEU A 62 6.76 5.05 -4.77
CA LEU A 62 7.09 4.30 -5.99
C LEU A 62 7.57 2.88 -5.66
N ILE A 63 8.34 2.71 -4.57
CA ILE A 63 8.70 1.38 -4.04
C ILE A 63 7.44 0.64 -3.61
N GLN A 64 6.53 1.26 -2.84
CA GLN A 64 5.24 0.65 -2.50
C GLN A 64 4.49 0.19 -3.75
N SER A 65 4.37 1.06 -4.75
CA SER A 65 3.69 0.74 -6.01
C SER A 65 4.34 -0.47 -6.69
N SER A 66 5.66 -0.49 -6.77
CA SER A 66 6.41 -1.59 -7.39
C SER A 66 6.20 -2.92 -6.66
N LEU A 67 6.25 -2.90 -5.33
CA LEU A 67 6.00 -4.06 -4.48
C LEU A 67 4.55 -4.57 -4.58
N ALA A 68 3.61 -3.65 -4.74
CA ALA A 68 2.18 -3.93 -4.85
C ALA A 68 1.69 -4.07 -6.29
N LEU A 69 2.57 -4.30 -7.27
CA LEU A 69 2.15 -4.44 -8.66
C LEU A 69 1.15 -5.61 -8.81
N PRO A 70 -0.10 -5.35 -9.25
CA PRO A 70 -1.14 -6.37 -9.28
C PRO A 70 -0.82 -7.41 -10.37
N ASN A 71 -0.78 -8.68 -9.99
CA ASN A 71 -0.49 -9.77 -10.91
C ASN A 71 -1.30 -11.04 -10.61
N LYS A 72 -1.61 -11.80 -11.66
CA LYS A 72 -2.42 -13.02 -11.61
C LYS A 72 -1.58 -14.31 -11.56
N LEU A 73 -0.29 -14.22 -11.20
CA LEU A 73 0.55 -15.41 -11.04
C LEU A 73 -0.11 -16.41 -10.06
N PRO A 74 -0.06 -17.72 -10.32
CA PRO A 74 -0.62 -18.68 -9.37
C PRO A 74 0.11 -18.58 -8.03
N TYR A 75 -0.64 -18.67 -6.93
CA TYR A 75 -0.06 -18.81 -5.60
C TYR A 75 0.07 -20.29 -5.28
N ASP A 76 1.28 -20.81 -5.37
CA ASP A 76 1.60 -22.23 -5.20
C ASP A 76 1.69 -22.66 -3.71
N GLY A 77 1.59 -21.72 -2.77
CA GLY A 77 1.71 -21.97 -1.33
C GLY A 77 3.09 -22.44 -0.87
N SER A 78 4.10 -22.36 -1.75
CA SER A 78 5.47 -22.76 -1.46
C SER A 78 6.07 -21.93 -0.33
N LYS A 79 7.11 -22.47 0.34
CA LYS A 79 7.85 -21.73 1.38
C LYS A 79 8.43 -20.42 0.83
N ILE A 80 8.85 -20.42 -0.43
CA ILE A 80 9.42 -19.26 -1.12
C ILE A 80 8.32 -18.21 -1.35
N ALA A 81 7.18 -18.60 -1.92
CA ALA A 81 6.06 -17.68 -2.17
C ALA A 81 5.53 -17.06 -0.87
N LYS A 82 5.40 -17.86 0.19
CA LYS A 82 5.01 -17.39 1.54
C LYS A 82 6.00 -16.35 2.08
N SER A 83 7.29 -16.67 2.05
CA SER A 83 8.35 -15.80 2.54
C SER A 83 8.40 -14.47 1.78
N ALA A 84 8.30 -14.52 0.44
CA ALA A 84 8.26 -13.34 -0.40
C ALA A 84 7.03 -12.46 -0.09
N GLY A 85 5.83 -13.05 0.00
CA GLY A 85 4.61 -12.34 0.35
C GLY A 85 4.68 -11.64 1.70
N ILE A 86 5.20 -12.33 2.73
CA ILE A 86 5.37 -11.74 4.07
C ILE A 86 6.33 -10.55 4.03
N LYS A 87 7.48 -10.67 3.36
CA LYS A 87 8.46 -9.58 3.25
C LYS A 87 7.86 -8.37 2.54
N ILE A 88 7.14 -8.58 1.44
CA ILE A 88 6.43 -7.51 0.72
C ILE A 88 5.44 -6.81 1.65
N TYR A 89 4.60 -7.56 2.37
CA TYR A 89 3.59 -6.99 3.26
C TYR A 89 4.16 -6.27 4.48
N ILE A 90 5.32 -6.72 5.00
CA ILE A 90 6.07 -5.97 6.01
C ILE A 90 6.51 -4.62 5.45
N CYS A 91 7.09 -4.59 4.24
CA CYS A 91 7.49 -3.35 3.59
C CYS A 91 6.29 -2.40 3.39
N LEU A 92 5.15 -2.89 2.91
CA LEU A 92 3.93 -2.08 2.77
C LEU A 92 3.49 -1.48 4.12
N SER A 93 3.58 -2.25 5.20
CA SER A 93 3.24 -1.78 6.54
C SER A 93 4.18 -0.66 6.99
N ILE A 94 5.49 -0.85 6.83
CA ILE A 94 6.53 0.13 7.23
C ILE A 94 6.40 1.42 6.43
N ILE A 95 6.18 1.33 5.12
CA ILE A 95 5.99 2.51 4.26
C ILE A 95 4.77 3.31 4.70
N ASN A 96 3.66 2.65 5.06
CA ASN A 96 2.47 3.35 5.53
C ASN A 96 2.61 3.88 6.96
N LEU A 97 3.38 3.22 7.83
CA LEU A 97 3.75 3.82 9.12
C LEU A 97 4.54 5.11 8.92
N TYR A 98 5.49 5.13 7.98
CA TYR A 98 6.19 6.37 7.60
C TYR A 98 5.21 7.45 7.10
N GLY A 99 4.20 7.07 6.30
CA GLY A 99 3.14 7.98 5.85
C GLY A 99 2.36 8.67 6.97
N ILE A 100 2.16 8.00 8.12
CA ILE A 100 1.52 8.64 9.29
C ILE A 100 2.36 9.82 9.78
N PHE A 101 3.67 9.66 9.86
CA PHE A 101 4.58 10.70 10.35
C PHE A 101 4.71 11.86 9.37
N ILE A 102 4.83 11.58 8.07
CA ILE A 102 4.93 12.63 7.06
C ILE A 102 3.67 13.48 6.97
N VAL A 103 2.47 12.88 7.02
CA VAL A 103 1.23 13.67 7.03
C VAL A 103 1.23 14.65 8.20
N ARG A 104 1.58 14.18 9.41
CA ARG A 104 1.60 15.02 10.62
C ARG A 104 2.72 16.06 10.65
N ALA A 105 3.75 15.91 9.82
CA ALA A 105 4.84 16.86 9.68
C ALA A 105 4.63 17.83 8.50
N SER A 106 3.47 17.78 7.84
CA SER A 106 3.13 18.55 6.64
C SER A 106 1.84 19.34 6.83
N ASP A 107 1.52 20.22 5.88
CA ASP A 107 0.25 20.98 5.85
C ASP A 107 -0.95 20.15 5.35
N ILE A 108 -0.78 18.83 5.19
CA ILE A 108 -1.88 17.92 4.81
C ILE A 108 -2.80 17.70 6.02
N PRO A 109 -4.14 17.68 5.84
CA PRO A 109 -5.05 17.44 6.95
C PRO A 109 -4.75 16.15 7.72
N ASP A 110 -4.72 16.25 9.04
CA ASP A 110 -4.37 15.16 9.96
C ASP A 110 -5.17 13.87 9.74
N PHE A 111 -6.44 13.96 9.31
CA PHE A 111 -7.26 12.78 9.09
C PHE A 111 -6.70 11.86 7.98
N VAL A 112 -5.88 12.38 7.06
CA VAL A 112 -5.21 11.58 6.02
C VAL A 112 -4.23 10.58 6.67
N SER A 113 -3.72 10.88 7.87
CA SER A 113 -2.89 9.93 8.63
C SER A 113 -3.66 8.65 9.01
N TYR A 114 -5.00 8.71 9.12
CA TYR A 114 -5.83 7.52 9.35
C TYR A 114 -5.89 6.60 8.13
N PHE A 115 -5.81 7.13 6.91
CA PHE A 115 -5.71 6.30 5.70
C PHE A 115 -4.43 5.47 5.71
N HIS A 116 -3.31 6.10 6.07
CA HIS A 116 -2.04 5.42 6.26
C HIS A 116 -2.08 4.42 7.41
N ALA A 117 -2.72 4.75 8.54
CA ALA A 117 -2.87 3.80 9.64
C ALA A 117 -3.62 2.52 9.22
N ILE A 118 -4.70 2.66 8.44
CA ILE A 118 -5.43 1.51 7.89
C ILE A 118 -4.51 0.71 6.95
N LEU A 119 -3.81 1.37 6.03
CA LEU A 119 -2.86 0.74 5.10
C LEU A 119 -1.59 0.19 5.79
N ALA A 120 -1.30 0.59 7.03
CA ALA A 120 -0.24 -0.02 7.82
C ALA A 120 -0.69 -1.34 8.46
N ILE A 121 -1.98 -1.47 8.78
CA ILE A 121 -2.55 -2.62 9.50
C ILE A 121 -2.98 -3.74 8.54
N LEU A 122 -3.58 -3.41 7.39
CA LEU A 122 -4.10 -4.41 6.45
C LEU A 122 -3.08 -5.46 5.98
N PRO A 123 -1.79 -5.15 5.74
CA PRO A 123 -0.81 -6.16 5.38
C PRO A 123 -0.50 -7.12 6.53
N VAL A 124 -0.63 -6.69 7.79
CA VAL A 124 -0.49 -7.56 8.96
C VAL A 124 -1.58 -8.63 8.98
N ILE A 125 -2.82 -8.26 8.60
CA ILE A 125 -3.91 -9.22 8.42
C ILE A 125 -3.58 -10.20 7.28
N ALA A 126 -3.06 -9.71 6.15
CA ALA A 126 -2.66 -10.56 5.05
C ALA A 126 -1.52 -11.53 5.43
N ILE A 127 -0.54 -11.09 6.21
CA ILE A 127 0.52 -11.93 6.79
C ILE A 127 -0.08 -13.03 7.66
N TYR A 128 -1.02 -12.69 8.55
CA TYR A 128 -1.72 -13.69 9.36
C TYR A 128 -2.41 -14.75 8.49
N LEU A 129 -3.08 -14.34 7.40
CA LEU A 129 -3.72 -15.27 6.47
C LEU A 129 -2.71 -16.19 5.77
N ILE A 130 -1.55 -15.66 5.36
CA ILE A 130 -0.47 -16.45 4.74
C ILE A 130 0.08 -17.48 5.72
N LEU A 131 0.44 -17.05 6.93
CA LEU A 131 1.06 -17.90 7.97
C LEU A 131 0.15 -19.04 8.41
N ASN A 132 -1.16 -18.80 8.43
CA ASN A 132 -2.17 -19.78 8.84
C ASN A 132 -2.76 -20.59 7.66
N ASN A 133 -2.16 -20.53 6.47
CA ASN A 133 -2.63 -21.23 5.26
C ASN A 133 -4.11 -20.94 4.93
N LYS A 134 -4.57 -19.71 5.21
CA LYS A 134 -5.95 -19.29 4.95
C LYS A 134 -6.15 -18.70 3.54
N ILE A 135 -5.08 -18.61 2.74
CA ILE A 135 -5.12 -18.21 1.32
C ILE A 135 -5.18 -19.47 0.45
N GLU A 136 -6.09 -19.47 -0.52
CA GLU A 136 -6.28 -20.58 -1.45
C GLU A 136 -5.04 -20.76 -2.35
N ILE A 137 -4.63 -22.01 -2.53
CA ILE A 137 -3.51 -22.38 -3.40
C ILE A 137 -4.08 -22.65 -4.78
N THR A 138 -3.57 -21.94 -5.79
CA THR A 138 -3.91 -22.19 -7.19
C THR A 138 -2.80 -23.01 -7.81
N LYS A 139 -3.07 -24.27 -8.15
CA LYS A 139 -2.12 -25.10 -8.89
C LYS A 139 -2.13 -24.69 -10.37
N SER A 140 -0.95 -24.56 -10.96
CA SER A 140 -0.79 -24.36 -12.41
C SER A 140 -1.10 -25.64 -13.17
#